data_AF-A0A4P5X7F7-F1
#
_entry.id   AF-A0A4P5X7F7-F1
#
_cell.length_a   1.000
_cell.length_b   1.000
_cell.length_c   1.000
_cell.angle_alpha   90.00
_cell.angle_beta   90.00
_cell.angle_gamma   90.00
#
_symmetry.space_group_name_H-M   'P 1'
#
loop_
_entity.id
_entity.type
_entity.pdbx_description
1 polymer ?
#
loop_
_entity_poly.entity_id
_entity_poly.type
_entity_poly.pdbx_seq_one_letter_code
_entity_poly.pdbx_strand_id
1 'polypeptide(L)'
;MKGMTDADPTRSRAMSRRLYWIAAGVFAVLVATLLWGLFGPEPPIRVARETTYLTAPLAADGLPDYEAAWLATLGPAPPPEENAAVLLLQTCWPLLENGATDLPAVCKALGIPDVPPAESLVLYPPRDPASGVTDAMLETAEQWPWTTEEVPVVAAWLAKNERLIGRLVEAADRPRYWLPSPSFLDGTPDPLWTITLPDIQAHRGVARVLGYRARWHLGENRPAAAWRDVRAIHRLSRLLAPPGRGPQCVMTQLVAIAVDANANDATRLVLATPDLPADLLATIRRDMESLGPTVAVSDGMAGERLLGVDMVVGAARRTAGGRTGRAKLFADLTGVRITSTSGISRIGGGEPVLLTSLDWNLVLERFNLFHDDAEAACRLPTHQDRKAAADKVTADLRSRTAARSGWTWAAIGDGFLSVCSRGHRSERLADRFLALLAARNLTWMDASTHGDAQFALTKTAAALAAWHADRGPDSPPYPERLDDLVPRYLAAVPVDPFTDKPFIYERRGDGYLVASVGMNGVYDGGDDMSGWIVRGEWQERKQDVDHRSADVVVRMPIPPRKPADR
;
A
#
# COMPACT_ATOMS: atom_id res chain seq x y z
N MET A 1 -11.33 -74.56 61.12
CA MET A 1 -10.86 -73.15 61.14
C MET A 1 -11.60 -72.39 60.05
N LYS A 2 -12.66 -71.66 60.41
CA LYS A 2 -13.44 -70.80 59.52
C LYS A 2 -13.64 -69.50 60.28
N GLY A 3 -12.94 -68.45 59.88
CA GLY A 3 -12.93 -67.18 60.59
C GLY A 3 -12.16 -66.15 59.79
N MET A 4 -12.80 -65.59 58.77
CA MET A 4 -12.53 -64.25 58.27
C MET A 4 -13.64 -63.90 57.27
N THR A 5 -14.39 -62.84 57.56
CA THR A 5 -15.06 -61.87 56.67
C THR A 5 -16.41 -61.45 57.25
N ASP A 6 -16.39 -60.48 58.16
CA ASP A 6 -17.51 -59.55 58.34
C ASP A 6 -16.92 -58.13 58.25
N ALA A 7 -16.78 -57.64 57.02
CA ALA A 7 -16.47 -56.25 56.78
C ALA A 7 -17.79 -55.48 56.87
N ASP A 8 -17.94 -54.67 57.92
CA ASP A 8 -19.13 -53.85 58.17
C ASP A 8 -19.48 -52.98 56.94
N PRO A 9 -20.60 -53.26 56.25
CA PRO A 9 -20.98 -52.58 55.01
C PRO A 9 -21.34 -51.11 55.23
N THR A 10 -21.57 -50.67 56.47
CA THR A 10 -21.90 -49.27 56.79
C THR A 10 -20.66 -48.37 56.79
N ARG A 11 -19.51 -48.89 57.25
CA ARG A 11 -18.23 -48.17 57.28
C ARG A 11 -17.65 -47.94 55.88
N SER A 12 -17.82 -48.93 55.00
CA SER A 12 -17.44 -48.85 53.57
C SER A 12 -18.25 -47.78 52.81
N ARG A 13 -19.58 -47.72 53.01
CA ARG A 13 -20.46 -46.70 52.40
C ARG A 13 -20.20 -45.29 52.89
N ALA A 14 -19.86 -45.10 54.17
CA ALA A 14 -19.50 -43.79 54.71
C ALA A 14 -18.18 -43.27 54.14
N MET A 15 -17.20 -44.16 53.92
CA MET A 15 -15.92 -43.83 53.30
C MET A 15 -16.06 -43.51 51.82
N SER A 16 -16.86 -44.29 51.06
CA SER A 16 -17.12 -43.99 49.65
C SER A 16 -17.88 -42.68 49.45
N ARG A 17 -18.82 -42.35 50.36
CA ARG A 17 -19.54 -41.06 50.35
C ARG A 17 -18.62 -39.88 50.65
N ARG A 18 -17.67 -40.03 51.58
CA ARG A 18 -16.64 -38.99 51.85
C ARG A 18 -15.72 -38.80 50.65
N LEU A 19 -15.26 -39.89 50.02
CA LEU A 19 -14.41 -39.84 48.83
C LEU A 19 -15.14 -39.19 47.64
N TYR A 20 -16.43 -39.47 47.47
CA TYR A 20 -17.28 -38.83 46.47
C TYR A 20 -17.36 -37.31 46.67
N TRP A 21 -17.61 -36.84 47.90
CA TRP A 21 -17.68 -35.40 48.19
C TRP A 21 -16.32 -34.69 48.04
N ILE A 22 -15.22 -35.37 48.39
CA ILE A 22 -13.87 -34.86 48.13
C ILE A 22 -13.62 -34.75 46.63
N ALA A 23 -13.93 -35.80 45.85
CA ALA A 23 -13.78 -35.79 44.40
C ALA A 23 -14.67 -34.72 43.73
N ALA A 24 -15.92 -34.56 44.20
CA ALA A 24 -16.82 -33.52 43.73
C ALA A 24 -16.31 -32.11 44.08
N GLY A 25 -15.73 -31.92 45.27
CA GLY A 25 -15.12 -30.65 45.68
C GLY A 25 -13.89 -30.30 44.85
N VAL A 26 -12.98 -31.25 44.61
CA VAL A 26 -11.83 -31.07 43.72
C VAL A 26 -12.28 -30.75 42.29
N PHE A 27 -13.28 -31.48 41.78
CA PHE A 27 -13.84 -31.22 40.46
C PHE A 27 -14.46 -29.81 40.36
N ALA A 28 -15.20 -29.37 41.38
CA ALA A 28 -15.77 -28.03 41.44
C ALA A 28 -14.68 -26.94 41.43
N VAL A 29 -13.59 -27.11 42.19
CA VAL A 29 -12.45 -26.19 42.20
C VAL A 29 -11.76 -26.15 40.83
N LEU A 30 -11.57 -27.31 40.19
CA LEU A 30 -11.00 -27.37 38.84
C LEU A 30 -11.88 -26.62 37.84
N VAL A 31 -13.20 -26.87 37.83
CA VAL A 31 -14.15 -26.17 36.96
C VAL A 31 -14.16 -24.67 37.24
N ALA A 32 -14.17 -24.25 38.50
CA ALA A 32 -14.13 -22.84 38.88
C ALA A 32 -12.83 -22.16 38.43
N THR A 33 -11.69 -22.84 38.55
CA THR A 33 -10.39 -22.33 38.09
C THR A 33 -10.36 -22.20 36.56
N LEU A 34 -10.94 -23.16 35.83
CA LEU A 34 -11.07 -23.09 34.37
C LEU A 34 -11.99 -21.95 33.94
N LEU A 35 -13.15 -21.78 34.59
CA LEU A 35 -14.07 -20.68 34.31
C LEU A 35 -13.43 -19.32 34.64
N TRP A 36 -12.67 -19.23 35.73
CA TRP A 36 -11.90 -18.03 36.05
C TRP A 36 -10.81 -17.75 35.00
N GLY A 37 -10.09 -18.78 34.55
CA GLY A 37 -9.10 -18.65 33.49
C GLY A 37 -9.73 -18.24 32.15
N LEU A 38 -10.96 -18.68 31.86
CA LEU A 38 -11.69 -18.38 30.62
C LEU A 38 -12.40 -17.03 30.66
N PHE A 39 -12.89 -16.59 31.81
CA PHE A 39 -13.80 -15.43 31.87
C PHE A 39 -13.39 -14.37 32.89
N GLY A 40 -12.40 -14.63 33.72
CA GLY A 40 -11.85 -13.70 34.70
C GLY A 40 -11.23 -12.44 34.07
N PRO A 41 -10.78 -11.51 34.91
CA PRO A 41 -10.27 -10.21 34.46
C PRO A 41 -9.03 -10.36 33.57
N GLU A 42 -8.91 -9.46 32.61
CA GLU A 42 -7.76 -9.37 31.71
C GLU A 42 -6.71 -8.42 32.32
N PRO A 43 -5.41 -8.77 32.28
CA PRO A 43 -4.35 -7.89 32.79
C PRO A 43 -4.40 -6.50 32.14
N PRO A 44 -4.09 -5.42 32.88
CA PRO A 44 -3.96 -4.10 32.27
C PRO A 44 -2.89 -4.12 31.18
N ILE A 45 -3.09 -3.32 30.12
CA ILE A 45 -2.06 -3.14 29.10
C ILE A 45 -0.94 -2.32 29.73
N ARG A 46 0.29 -2.82 29.64
CA ARG A 46 1.50 -2.11 30.02
C ARG A 46 1.82 -1.14 28.88
N VAL A 47 2.02 0.14 29.18
CA VAL A 47 2.51 1.12 28.20
C VAL A 47 4.03 1.05 28.18
N ALA A 48 4.58 0.47 27.10
CA ALA A 48 6.01 0.26 26.93
C ALA A 48 6.34 0.02 25.46
N ARG A 49 7.63 0.08 25.11
CA ARG A 49 8.10 -0.14 23.74
C ARG A 49 7.80 -1.55 23.24
N GLU A 50 7.82 -2.53 24.14
CA GLU A 50 7.61 -3.95 23.83
C GLU A 50 6.12 -4.26 23.58
N THR A 51 5.21 -3.46 24.12
CA THR A 51 3.76 -3.67 24.03
C THR A 51 3.11 -2.64 23.13
N THR A 52 2.92 -1.41 23.60
CA THR A 52 2.22 -0.37 22.86
C THR A 52 3.08 0.35 21.82
N TYR A 53 4.38 0.02 21.74
CA TYR A 53 5.39 0.62 20.86
C TYR A 53 5.67 2.11 21.11
N LEU A 54 4.63 2.92 21.20
CA LEU A 54 4.62 4.29 21.68
C LEU A 54 4.35 4.33 23.17
N THR A 55 4.98 5.27 23.85
CA THR A 55 4.77 5.57 25.28
C THR A 55 4.20 6.96 25.52
N ALA A 56 4.14 7.79 24.48
CA ALA A 56 3.56 9.12 24.46
C ALA A 56 3.26 9.55 23.01
N PRO A 57 2.35 10.52 22.80
CA PRO A 57 1.39 11.07 23.77
C PRO A 57 0.39 10.01 24.28
N LEU A 58 -0.20 10.26 25.45
CA LEU A 58 -1.21 9.38 26.07
C LEU A 58 -2.58 10.05 26.00
N ALA A 59 -3.62 9.27 25.71
CA ALA A 59 -5.01 9.67 25.79
C ALA A 59 -5.51 9.64 27.25
N ALA A 60 -6.75 10.08 27.48
CA ALA A 60 -7.37 10.13 28.80
C ALA A 60 -7.51 8.76 29.49
N ASP A 61 -7.50 7.67 28.71
CA ASP A 61 -7.53 6.29 29.20
C ASP A 61 -6.16 5.77 29.68
N GLY A 62 -5.11 6.59 29.58
CA GLY A 62 -3.74 6.23 29.94
C GLY A 62 -3.01 5.35 28.92
N LEU A 63 -3.61 5.10 27.75
CA LEU A 63 -3.00 4.37 26.63
C LEU A 63 -2.55 5.36 25.55
N PRO A 64 -1.62 4.98 24.65
CA PRO A 64 -1.13 5.90 23.63
C PRO A 64 -2.21 6.43 22.70
N ASP A 65 -2.07 7.70 22.36
CA ASP A 65 -2.83 8.38 21.32
C ASP A 65 -2.02 8.31 20.02
N TYR A 66 -2.34 7.33 19.19
CA TYR A 66 -1.58 7.04 17.98
C TYR A 66 -1.80 8.09 16.89
N GLU A 67 -2.99 8.70 16.82
CA GLU A 67 -3.28 9.79 15.90
C GLU A 67 -2.47 11.04 16.26
N ALA A 68 -2.48 11.43 17.54
CA ALA A 68 -1.66 12.54 18.00
C ALA A 68 -0.16 12.28 17.83
N ALA A 69 0.30 11.04 18.05
CA ALA A 69 1.69 10.65 17.79
C ALA A 69 2.06 10.74 16.31
N TRP A 70 1.16 10.29 15.42
CA TRP A 70 1.36 10.36 13.97
C TRP A 70 1.41 11.81 13.51
N LEU A 71 0.45 12.63 13.94
CA LEU A 71 0.40 14.06 13.64
C LEU A 71 1.66 14.80 14.13
N ALA A 72 2.13 14.49 15.34
CA ALA A 72 3.37 15.05 15.87
C ALA A 72 4.58 14.69 14.99
N THR A 73 4.59 13.50 14.39
CA THR A 73 5.68 13.06 13.51
C THR A 73 5.64 13.72 12.14
N LEU A 74 4.45 14.07 11.63
CA LEU A 74 4.31 14.88 10.41
C LEU A 74 4.90 16.29 10.56
N GLY A 75 5.05 16.75 11.81
CA GLY A 75 5.53 18.09 12.13
C GLY A 75 4.49 19.18 11.84
N PRO A 76 4.86 20.45 12.10
CA PRO A 76 3.95 21.57 11.87
C PRO A 76 3.67 21.76 10.38
N ALA A 77 2.48 22.29 10.08
CA ALA A 77 2.12 22.68 8.73
C ALA A 77 3.15 23.68 8.16
N PRO A 78 3.63 23.47 6.93
CA PRO A 78 4.43 24.47 6.23
C PRO A 78 3.58 25.71 5.91
N PRO A 79 4.20 26.88 5.62
CA PRO A 79 3.48 28.05 5.14
C PRO A 79 2.59 27.71 3.94
N PRO A 80 1.38 28.28 3.83
CA PRO A 80 0.43 27.93 2.76
C PRO A 80 1.01 28.03 1.35
N GLU A 81 1.86 29.03 1.10
CA GLU A 81 2.55 29.28 -0.17
C GLU A 81 3.64 28.26 -0.50
N GLU A 82 4.07 27.45 0.46
CA GLU A 82 5.04 26.36 0.25
C GLU A 82 4.37 24.98 0.22
N ASN A 83 3.06 24.90 0.49
CA ASN A 83 2.32 23.66 0.61
C ASN A 83 1.52 23.34 -0.66
N ALA A 84 1.92 22.30 -1.39
CA ALA A 84 1.18 21.77 -2.53
C ALA A 84 -0.29 21.44 -2.17
N ALA A 85 -0.55 20.95 -0.95
CA ALA A 85 -1.89 20.57 -0.52
C ALA A 85 -2.88 21.75 -0.53
N VAL A 86 -2.42 22.97 -0.26
CA VAL A 86 -3.28 24.17 -0.26
C VAL A 86 -3.80 24.45 -1.67
N LEU A 87 -2.91 24.43 -2.67
CA LEU A 87 -3.32 24.66 -4.06
C LEU A 87 -4.21 23.53 -4.58
N LEU A 88 -3.92 22.28 -4.22
CA LEU A 88 -4.76 21.14 -4.61
C LEU A 88 -6.16 21.24 -3.99
N LEU A 89 -6.25 21.52 -2.69
CA LEU A 89 -7.52 21.70 -1.98
C LEU A 89 -8.35 22.84 -2.58
N GLN A 90 -7.74 24.00 -2.82
CA GLN A 90 -8.40 25.17 -3.41
C GLN A 90 -8.74 24.98 -4.90
N THR A 91 -8.08 24.08 -5.61
CA THR A 91 -8.35 23.84 -7.03
C THR A 91 -9.41 22.75 -7.18
N CYS A 92 -9.39 21.73 -6.34
CA CYS A 92 -10.26 20.55 -6.45
C CYS A 92 -11.29 20.48 -5.31
N TRP A 93 -11.77 21.64 -4.86
CA TRP A 93 -12.63 21.77 -3.68
C TRP A 93 -13.91 20.91 -3.78
N PRO A 94 -14.31 20.22 -2.68
CA PRO A 94 -13.70 20.22 -1.35
C PRO A 94 -12.48 19.29 -1.17
N LEU A 95 -12.02 18.58 -2.21
CA LEU A 95 -10.97 17.52 -2.22
C LEU A 95 -11.30 16.30 -1.34
N LEU A 96 -11.84 16.55 -0.14
CA LEU A 96 -12.22 15.59 0.88
C LEU A 96 -13.63 15.01 0.59
N GLU A 97 -13.80 13.71 0.78
CA GLU A 97 -15.07 13.02 0.58
C GLU A 97 -16.17 13.55 1.53
N ASN A 98 -15.84 13.80 2.80
CA ASN A 98 -16.73 14.39 3.80
C ASN A 98 -16.50 15.91 3.98
N GLY A 99 -16.37 16.62 2.86
CA GLY A 99 -15.97 18.03 2.84
C GLY A 99 -16.83 19.00 3.66
N ALA A 100 -18.06 18.68 4.05
CA ALA A 100 -18.86 19.57 4.90
C ALA A 100 -18.43 19.54 6.39
N THR A 101 -17.95 18.39 6.87
CA THR A 101 -17.63 18.18 8.29
C THR A 101 -16.15 18.43 8.58
N ASP A 102 -15.28 17.96 7.69
CA ASP A 102 -13.84 17.86 7.93
C ASP A 102 -13.08 19.14 7.57
N LEU A 103 -13.63 19.89 6.62
CA LEU A 103 -12.96 20.99 5.96
C LEU A 103 -12.63 22.18 6.87
N PRO A 104 -13.47 22.58 7.85
CA PRO A 104 -13.10 23.65 8.77
C PRO A 104 -11.82 23.32 9.58
N ALA A 105 -11.69 22.08 10.05
CA ALA A 105 -10.52 21.63 10.81
C ALA A 105 -9.27 21.59 9.92
N VAL A 106 -9.39 21.05 8.70
CA VAL A 106 -8.31 20.99 7.71
C VAL A 106 -7.86 22.39 7.27
N CYS A 107 -8.79 23.28 6.91
CA CYS A 107 -8.48 24.65 6.52
C CYS A 107 -7.77 25.42 7.65
N LYS A 108 -8.23 25.27 8.90
CA LYS A 108 -7.57 25.83 10.07
C LYS A 108 -6.15 25.30 10.23
N ALA A 109 -5.94 23.98 10.07
CA ALA A 109 -4.62 23.36 10.16
C ALA A 109 -3.67 23.81 9.03
N LEU A 110 -4.20 24.06 7.84
CA LEU A 110 -3.48 24.58 6.68
C LEU A 110 -3.26 26.11 6.72
N GLY A 111 -3.89 26.83 7.66
CA GLY A 111 -3.78 28.28 7.75
C GLY A 111 -4.49 29.03 6.61
N ILE A 112 -5.58 28.48 6.07
CA ILE A 112 -6.36 29.08 4.98
C ILE A 112 -7.83 29.29 5.38
N PRO A 113 -8.57 30.19 4.70
CA PRO A 113 -10.01 30.32 4.91
C PRO A 113 -10.76 29.03 4.55
N ASP A 114 -11.81 28.72 5.30
CA ASP A 114 -12.74 27.61 5.07
C ASP A 114 -13.87 27.97 4.09
N VAL A 115 -13.59 28.91 3.19
CA VAL A 115 -14.55 29.43 2.21
C VAL A 115 -14.34 28.72 0.86
N PRO A 116 -15.39 28.13 0.28
CA PRO A 116 -15.30 27.55 -1.05
C PRO A 116 -14.79 28.55 -2.10
N PRO A 117 -13.87 28.13 -2.99
CA PRO A 117 -13.45 28.98 -4.09
C PRO A 117 -14.61 29.22 -5.06
N ALA A 118 -14.58 30.35 -5.76
CA ALA A 118 -15.61 30.68 -6.76
C ALA A 118 -15.68 29.66 -7.91
N GLU A 119 -14.55 29.02 -8.23
CA GLU A 119 -14.44 27.98 -9.24
C GLU A 119 -13.63 26.81 -8.69
N SER A 120 -14.11 25.59 -8.96
CA SER A 120 -13.44 24.35 -8.59
C SER A 120 -13.38 23.39 -9.79
N LEU A 121 -12.29 22.66 -9.89
CA LEU A 121 -12.07 21.63 -10.88
C LEU A 121 -12.65 20.31 -10.37
N VAL A 122 -13.62 19.76 -11.11
CA VAL A 122 -14.03 18.36 -10.96
C VAL A 122 -12.95 17.49 -11.57
N LEU A 123 -12.37 16.56 -10.81
CA LEU A 123 -11.16 15.81 -11.20
C LEU A 123 -11.35 14.75 -12.31
N TYR A 124 -12.45 14.83 -13.06
CA TYR A 124 -12.73 14.01 -14.23
C TYR A 124 -13.66 14.78 -15.16
N PRO A 125 -13.53 14.64 -16.49
CA PRO A 125 -14.61 15.01 -17.39
C PRO A 125 -15.88 14.26 -16.96
N PRO A 126 -17.04 14.93 -16.79
CA PRO A 126 -18.27 14.27 -16.35
C PRO A 126 -18.63 13.17 -17.35
N ARG A 127 -19.00 11.98 -16.85
CA ARG A 127 -19.32 10.81 -17.67
C ARG A 127 -20.82 10.69 -18.01
N ASP A 128 -21.55 11.80 -17.92
CA ASP A 128 -23.00 11.78 -18.14
C ASP A 128 -23.34 11.93 -19.64
N PRO A 129 -24.50 11.43 -20.09
CA PRO A 129 -24.92 11.55 -21.50
C PRO A 129 -25.04 12.99 -22.00
N ALA A 130 -25.21 13.98 -21.12
CA ALA A 130 -25.34 15.38 -21.48
C ALA A 130 -23.99 16.04 -21.79
N SER A 131 -22.90 15.52 -21.21
CA SER A 131 -21.53 15.93 -21.50
C SER A 131 -21.02 15.43 -22.86
N GLY A 132 -21.52 14.28 -23.33
CA GLY A 132 -21.03 13.59 -24.52
C GLY A 132 -19.70 12.84 -24.34
N VAL A 133 -19.14 12.76 -23.13
CA VAL A 133 -17.92 11.99 -22.82
C VAL A 133 -18.26 10.51 -22.63
N THR A 134 -17.52 9.62 -23.29
CA THR A 134 -17.65 8.16 -23.15
C THR A 134 -16.43 7.53 -22.48
N ASP A 135 -16.56 6.34 -21.90
CA ASP A 135 -15.42 5.62 -21.31
C ASP A 135 -14.34 5.32 -22.37
N ALA A 136 -14.73 4.95 -23.60
CA ALA A 136 -13.80 4.72 -24.70
C ALA A 136 -12.97 5.97 -25.08
N MET A 137 -13.58 7.17 -25.02
CA MET A 137 -12.86 8.42 -25.22
C MET A 137 -11.83 8.67 -24.11
N LEU A 138 -12.18 8.38 -22.86
CA LEU A 138 -11.26 8.52 -21.72
C LEU A 138 -10.13 7.48 -21.80
N GLU A 139 -10.43 6.23 -22.11
CA GLU A 139 -9.44 5.17 -22.32
C GLU A 139 -8.44 5.55 -23.42
N THR A 140 -8.93 6.09 -24.54
CA THR A 140 -8.07 6.63 -25.61
C THR A 140 -7.17 7.73 -25.08
N ALA A 141 -7.74 8.68 -24.33
CA ALA A 141 -7.01 9.82 -23.78
C ALA A 141 -6.01 9.43 -22.66
N GLU A 142 -6.22 8.32 -21.96
CA GLU A 142 -5.30 7.79 -20.94
C GLU A 142 -4.09 7.10 -21.56
N GLN A 143 -4.26 6.43 -22.71
CA GLN A 143 -3.23 5.54 -23.25
C GLN A 143 -2.32 6.22 -24.27
N TRP A 144 -2.89 6.95 -25.24
CA TRP A 144 -2.16 7.38 -26.44
C TRP A 144 -2.21 8.89 -26.64
N PRO A 145 -1.26 9.50 -27.38
CA PRO A 145 -1.42 10.87 -27.87
C PRO A 145 -2.68 11.01 -28.73
N TRP A 146 -3.36 12.15 -28.64
CA TRP A 146 -4.62 12.38 -29.33
C TRP A 146 -4.83 13.85 -29.71
N THR A 147 -5.62 14.12 -30.75
CA THR A 147 -5.89 15.49 -31.24
C THR A 147 -7.29 15.98 -30.87
N THR A 148 -7.50 17.29 -30.98
CA THR A 148 -8.82 17.92 -30.80
C THR A 148 -9.87 17.33 -31.74
N GLU A 149 -9.49 16.94 -32.95
CA GLU A 149 -10.39 16.31 -33.91
C GLU A 149 -10.81 14.89 -33.49
N GLU A 150 -9.91 14.14 -32.84
CA GLU A 150 -10.18 12.77 -32.38
C GLU A 150 -11.09 12.75 -31.15
N VAL A 151 -10.87 13.65 -30.19
CA VAL A 151 -11.63 13.68 -28.92
C VAL A 151 -12.10 15.11 -28.55
N PRO A 152 -13.00 15.70 -29.36
CA PRO A 152 -13.33 17.13 -29.25
C PRO A 152 -13.98 17.52 -27.92
N VAL A 153 -14.79 16.62 -27.34
CA VAL A 153 -15.47 16.88 -26.06
C VAL A 153 -14.48 16.98 -24.91
N VAL A 154 -13.48 16.10 -24.87
CA VAL A 154 -12.44 16.13 -23.83
C VAL A 154 -11.50 17.32 -24.04
N ALA A 155 -11.12 17.64 -25.29
CA ALA A 155 -10.36 18.85 -25.60
C ALA A 155 -11.09 20.13 -25.15
N ALA A 156 -12.39 20.25 -25.43
CA ALA A 156 -13.19 21.39 -25.02
C ALA A 156 -13.26 21.52 -23.48
N TRP A 157 -13.36 20.40 -22.77
CA TRP A 157 -13.32 20.38 -21.31
C TRP A 157 -11.95 20.82 -20.78
N LEU A 158 -10.84 20.33 -21.36
CA LEU A 158 -9.49 20.74 -20.97
C LEU A 158 -9.26 22.23 -21.22
N ALA A 159 -9.69 22.74 -22.37
CA ALA A 159 -9.58 24.16 -22.71
C ALA A 159 -10.40 25.05 -21.76
N LYS A 160 -11.64 24.65 -21.44
CA LYS A 160 -12.48 25.36 -20.47
C LYS A 160 -11.83 25.44 -19.08
N ASN A 161 -11.07 24.42 -18.69
CA ASN A 161 -10.46 24.31 -17.36
C ASN A 161 -8.96 24.66 -17.35
N GLU A 162 -8.40 25.20 -18.44
CA GLU A 162 -6.95 25.38 -18.63
C GLU A 162 -6.29 26.09 -17.45
N ARG A 163 -6.91 27.16 -16.96
CA ARG A 163 -6.45 27.94 -15.80
C ARG A 163 -6.36 27.09 -14.53
N LEU A 164 -7.41 26.31 -14.23
CA LEU A 164 -7.46 25.47 -13.03
C LEU A 164 -6.47 24.31 -13.13
N ILE A 165 -6.35 23.68 -14.30
CA ILE A 165 -5.34 22.63 -14.53
C ILE A 165 -3.93 23.21 -14.43
N GLY A 166 -3.70 24.46 -14.86
CA GLY A 166 -2.45 25.18 -14.62
C GLY A 166 -2.08 25.31 -13.14
N ARG A 167 -3.06 25.47 -12.24
CA ARG A 167 -2.82 25.48 -10.78
C ARG A 167 -2.37 24.13 -10.23
N LEU A 168 -2.74 23.02 -10.89
CA LEU A 168 -2.25 21.68 -10.52
C LEU A 168 -0.75 21.55 -10.78
N VAL A 169 -0.27 22.11 -11.90
CA VAL A 169 1.17 22.19 -12.21
C VAL A 169 1.89 23.07 -11.19
N GLU A 170 1.31 24.23 -10.85
CA GLU A 170 1.86 25.11 -9.82
C GLU A 170 1.93 24.42 -8.44
N ALA A 171 0.94 23.60 -8.10
CA ALA A 171 0.96 22.80 -6.87
C ALA A 171 2.15 21.83 -6.84
N ALA A 172 2.44 21.18 -7.97
CA ALA A 172 3.58 20.27 -8.10
C ALA A 172 4.94 20.98 -7.92
N ASP A 173 5.02 22.27 -8.24
CA ASP A 173 6.24 23.07 -8.07
C ASP A 173 6.47 23.53 -6.63
N ARG A 174 5.50 23.35 -5.73
CA ARG A 174 5.68 23.64 -4.30
C ARG A 174 6.69 22.66 -3.67
N PRO A 175 7.51 23.12 -2.71
CA PRO A 175 8.57 22.30 -2.13
C PRO A 175 8.07 21.26 -1.13
N ARG A 176 6.88 21.46 -0.55
CA ARG A 176 6.35 20.62 0.53
C ARG A 176 4.92 20.21 0.24
N TYR A 177 4.57 19.03 0.73
CA TYR A 177 3.20 18.56 0.83
C TYR A 177 2.94 18.19 2.29
N TRP A 178 1.83 18.69 2.84
CA TRP A 178 1.37 18.39 4.18
C TRP A 178 -0.15 18.49 4.19
N LEU A 179 -0.81 17.36 4.37
CA LEU A 179 -2.25 17.24 4.54
C LEU A 179 -2.53 16.06 5.48
N PRO A 180 -2.73 16.29 6.79
CA PRO A 180 -3.04 15.21 7.71
C PRO A 180 -4.45 14.67 7.46
N SER A 181 -4.71 13.46 7.94
CA SER A 181 -6.08 12.93 7.98
C SER A 181 -6.96 13.85 8.84
N PRO A 182 -8.21 14.15 8.43
CA PRO A 182 -9.12 14.97 9.22
C PRO A 182 -9.36 14.45 10.64
N SER A 183 -9.37 13.13 10.87
CA SER A 183 -9.56 12.55 12.20
C SER A 183 -8.47 12.99 13.18
N PHE A 184 -7.26 13.27 12.69
CA PHE A 184 -6.16 13.73 13.54
C PHE A 184 -6.38 15.15 14.09
N LEU A 185 -7.37 15.89 13.57
CA LEU A 185 -7.59 17.30 13.84
C LEU A 185 -8.84 17.61 14.67
N ASP A 186 -9.71 16.63 14.90
CA ASP A 186 -10.98 16.84 15.62
C ASP A 186 -10.84 16.84 17.15
N GLY A 187 -9.69 16.37 17.66
CA GLY A 187 -9.36 16.33 19.08
C GLY A 187 -9.99 15.14 19.83
N THR A 188 -10.61 14.21 19.12
CA THR A 188 -11.14 12.95 19.66
C THR A 188 -10.30 11.78 19.15
N PRO A 189 -9.58 11.06 20.03
CA PRO A 189 -8.75 9.95 19.59
C PRO A 189 -9.59 8.84 18.98
N ASP A 190 -9.46 8.66 17.68
CA ASP A 190 -10.11 7.60 16.93
C ASP A 190 -9.14 6.44 16.67
N PRO A 191 -9.69 5.24 16.42
CA PRO A 191 -8.92 4.15 15.84
C PRO A 191 -8.12 4.53 14.59
N LEU A 192 -6.80 4.35 14.62
CA LEU A 192 -5.94 4.64 13.48
C LEU A 192 -6.28 3.77 12.27
N TRP A 193 -6.84 2.56 12.45
CA TRP A 193 -7.28 1.73 11.32
C TRP A 193 -8.54 2.26 10.60
N THR A 194 -9.21 3.28 11.14
CA THR A 194 -10.26 4.05 10.45
C THR A 194 -9.73 5.31 9.79
N ILE A 195 -8.40 5.49 9.74
CA ILE A 195 -7.75 6.62 9.07
C ILE A 195 -8.33 6.81 7.66
N THR A 196 -8.76 8.03 7.39
CA THR A 196 -9.13 8.42 6.04
C THR A 196 -7.89 8.96 5.32
N LEU A 197 -7.73 8.56 4.06
CA LEU A 197 -6.66 9.01 3.17
C LEU A 197 -7.28 9.87 2.06
N PRO A 198 -7.80 11.07 2.37
CA PRO A 198 -8.70 11.78 1.47
C PRO A 198 -8.01 12.26 0.18
N ASP A 199 -6.69 12.38 0.21
CA ASP A 199 -5.88 12.93 -0.87
C ASP A 199 -5.45 11.90 -1.91
N ILE A 200 -5.47 10.59 -1.59
CA ILE A 200 -4.93 9.58 -2.50
C ILE A 200 -5.75 9.47 -3.80
N GLN A 201 -7.08 9.58 -3.72
CA GLN A 201 -7.93 9.58 -4.92
C GLN A 201 -7.78 10.87 -5.71
N ALA A 202 -7.60 11.99 -5.01
CA ALA A 202 -7.35 13.26 -5.66
C ALA A 202 -6.04 13.26 -6.44
N HIS A 203 -4.95 12.71 -5.90
CA HIS A 203 -3.69 12.58 -6.64
C HIS A 203 -3.83 11.74 -7.90
N ARG A 204 -4.60 10.64 -7.86
CA ARG A 204 -4.92 9.84 -9.06
C ARG A 204 -5.71 10.65 -10.08
N GLY A 205 -6.71 11.41 -9.63
CA GLY A 205 -7.50 12.29 -10.50
C GLY A 205 -6.64 13.38 -11.15
N VAL A 206 -5.79 14.05 -10.36
CA VAL A 206 -4.84 15.08 -10.84
C VAL A 206 -3.88 14.49 -11.87
N ALA A 207 -3.30 13.32 -11.59
CA ALA A 207 -2.41 12.62 -12.50
C ALA A 207 -3.10 12.29 -13.83
N ARG A 208 -4.35 11.81 -13.79
CA ARG A 208 -5.15 11.54 -14.99
C ARG A 208 -5.44 12.81 -15.79
N VAL A 209 -5.89 13.88 -15.14
CA VAL A 209 -6.20 15.16 -15.82
C VAL A 209 -4.96 15.75 -16.50
N LEU A 210 -3.83 15.78 -15.80
CA LEU A 210 -2.55 16.20 -16.38
C LEU A 210 -2.10 15.23 -17.48
N GLY A 211 -2.32 13.93 -17.31
CA GLY A 211 -2.02 12.90 -18.30
C GLY A 211 -2.84 13.04 -19.59
N TYR A 212 -4.13 13.40 -19.48
CA TYR A 212 -4.99 13.74 -20.62
C TYR A 212 -4.43 14.94 -21.36
N ARG A 213 -4.12 16.02 -20.64
CA ARG A 213 -3.61 17.26 -21.24
C ARG A 213 -2.23 17.06 -21.86
N ALA A 214 -1.35 16.28 -21.25
CA ALA A 214 -0.06 15.93 -21.80
C ALA A 214 -0.18 15.18 -23.13
N ARG A 215 -1.04 14.15 -23.18
CA ARG A 215 -1.26 13.35 -24.40
C ARG A 215 -1.98 14.15 -25.49
N TRP A 216 -2.85 15.08 -25.11
CA TRP A 216 -3.41 16.06 -26.03
C TRP A 216 -2.34 17.01 -26.59
N HIS A 217 -1.47 17.55 -25.73
CA HIS A 217 -0.34 18.36 -26.15
C HIS A 217 0.56 17.62 -27.13
N LEU A 218 0.83 16.33 -26.92
CA LEU A 218 1.59 15.50 -27.85
C LEU A 218 0.88 15.34 -29.20
N GLY A 219 -0.42 15.03 -29.21
CA GLY A 219 -1.17 14.91 -30.47
C GLY A 219 -1.23 16.22 -31.26
N GLU A 220 -1.24 17.36 -30.56
CA GLU A 220 -1.18 18.71 -31.15
C GLU A 220 0.26 19.19 -31.46
N ASN A 221 1.25 18.29 -31.43
CA ASN A 221 2.67 18.59 -31.69
C ASN A 221 3.27 19.69 -30.76
N ARG A 222 2.92 19.65 -29.47
CA ARG A 222 3.41 20.57 -28.42
C ARG A 222 4.18 19.81 -27.32
N PRO A 223 5.33 19.18 -27.62
CA PRO A 223 6.03 18.30 -26.67
C PRO A 223 6.55 19.02 -25.42
N ALA A 224 6.93 20.30 -25.51
CA ALA A 224 7.35 21.08 -24.35
C ALA A 224 6.20 21.33 -23.34
N ALA A 225 4.99 21.57 -23.85
CA ALA A 225 3.80 21.72 -23.01
C ALA A 225 3.41 20.37 -22.37
N ALA A 226 3.51 19.28 -23.14
CA ALA A 226 3.32 17.94 -22.60
C ALA A 226 4.30 17.63 -21.47
N TRP A 227 5.59 17.92 -21.65
CA TRP A 227 6.61 17.68 -20.63
C TRP A 227 6.32 18.44 -19.33
N ARG A 228 5.83 19.69 -19.42
CA ARG A 228 5.46 20.48 -18.24
C ARG A 228 4.42 19.75 -17.37
N ASP A 229 3.43 19.13 -17.99
CA ASP A 229 2.41 18.35 -17.29
C ASP A 229 2.97 17.04 -16.74
N VAL A 230 3.74 16.29 -17.55
CA VAL A 230 4.35 15.02 -17.13
C VAL A 230 5.31 15.21 -15.95
N ARG A 231 6.13 16.26 -15.97
CA ARG A 231 7.01 16.65 -14.87
C ARG A 231 6.22 16.94 -13.59
N ALA A 232 5.06 17.58 -13.70
CA ALA A 232 4.19 17.84 -12.55
C ALA A 232 3.67 16.54 -11.92
N ILE A 233 3.30 15.55 -12.74
CA ILE A 233 2.86 14.23 -12.24
C ILE A 233 4.00 13.53 -11.46
N HIS A 234 5.22 13.49 -12.03
CA HIS A 234 6.40 12.96 -11.34
C HIS A 234 6.67 13.66 -10.00
N ARG A 235 6.57 15.00 -9.97
CA ARG A 235 6.80 15.75 -8.72
C ARG A 235 5.73 15.49 -7.67
N LEU A 236 4.46 15.39 -8.08
CA LEU A 236 3.36 15.06 -7.17
C LEU A 236 3.51 13.66 -6.58
N SER A 237 4.03 12.68 -7.34
CA SER A 237 4.31 11.34 -6.80
C SER A 237 5.33 11.39 -5.65
N ARG A 238 6.41 12.17 -5.81
CA ARG A 238 7.46 12.36 -4.78
C ARG A 238 6.97 13.16 -3.58
N LEU A 239 6.07 14.12 -3.79
CA LEU A 239 5.48 14.93 -2.73
C LEU A 239 4.49 14.13 -1.86
N LEU A 240 3.74 13.20 -2.45
CA LEU A 240 2.74 12.39 -1.75
C LEU A 240 3.37 11.41 -0.74
N ALA A 241 4.48 10.77 -1.12
CA ALA A 241 5.18 9.80 -0.28
C ALA A 241 6.69 10.12 -0.21
N PRO A 242 7.07 11.21 0.49
CA PRO A 242 8.46 11.63 0.58
C PRO A 242 9.25 10.61 1.42
N PRO A 243 10.41 10.13 0.94
CA PRO A 243 11.18 9.13 1.66
C PRO A 243 11.71 9.67 2.99
N GLY A 244 11.70 8.83 4.03
CA GLY A 244 12.27 9.15 5.34
C GLY A 244 11.57 10.25 6.16
N ARG A 245 10.36 10.70 5.79
CA ARG A 245 9.66 11.82 6.46
C ARG A 245 8.65 11.40 7.56
N GLY A 246 8.85 10.24 8.18
CA GLY A 246 7.98 9.71 9.24
C GLY A 246 7.07 8.57 8.80
N PRO A 247 6.13 8.11 9.65
CA PRO A 247 5.24 7.00 9.33
C PRO A 247 4.31 7.38 8.17
N GLN A 248 4.17 6.46 7.23
CA GLN A 248 3.25 6.55 6.09
C GLN A 248 2.47 5.24 5.99
N CYS A 249 1.26 5.30 5.44
CA CYS A 249 0.51 4.10 5.11
C CYS A 249 1.08 3.47 3.83
N VAL A 250 1.14 2.14 3.75
CA VAL A 250 1.53 1.44 2.51
C VAL A 250 0.61 1.82 1.35
N MET A 251 -0.66 2.09 1.62
CA MET A 251 -1.61 2.56 0.60
C MET A 251 -1.21 3.90 -0.03
N THR A 252 -0.68 4.85 0.75
CA THR A 252 -0.17 6.14 0.23
C THR A 252 1.00 5.90 -0.73
N GLN A 253 1.88 4.96 -0.39
CA GLN A 253 3.04 4.58 -1.21
C GLN A 253 2.63 3.91 -2.52
N LEU A 254 1.69 2.97 -2.47
CA LEU A 254 1.13 2.34 -3.66
C LEU A 254 0.47 3.36 -4.61
N VAL A 255 -0.17 4.39 -4.06
CA VAL A 255 -0.74 5.48 -4.86
C VAL A 255 0.36 6.34 -5.47
N ALA A 256 1.41 6.68 -4.72
CA ALA A 256 2.57 7.40 -5.25
C ALA A 256 3.24 6.63 -6.40
N ILE A 257 3.43 5.31 -6.25
CA ILE A 257 3.95 4.42 -7.31
C ILE A 257 3.04 4.46 -8.54
N ALA A 258 1.72 4.36 -8.37
CA ALA A 258 0.78 4.40 -9.49
C ALA A 258 0.75 5.76 -10.22
N VAL A 259 0.87 6.86 -9.47
CA VAL A 259 0.99 8.22 -10.04
C VAL A 259 2.28 8.35 -10.84
N ASP A 260 3.40 7.83 -10.33
CA ASP A 260 4.69 7.85 -11.01
C ASP A 260 4.71 6.94 -12.26
N ALA A 261 4.03 5.80 -12.21
CA ALA A 261 3.85 4.91 -13.37
C ALA A 261 3.17 5.64 -14.53
N ASN A 262 2.10 6.41 -14.25
CA ASN A 262 1.43 7.23 -15.26
C ASN A 262 2.37 8.26 -15.90
N ALA A 263 3.22 8.89 -15.09
CA ALA A 263 4.22 9.84 -15.55
C ALA A 263 5.32 9.17 -16.38
N ASN A 264 5.77 7.97 -16.00
CA ASN A 264 6.72 7.17 -16.76
C ASN A 264 6.18 6.82 -18.16
N ASP A 265 4.93 6.36 -18.25
CA ASP A 265 4.29 6.04 -19.53
C ASP A 265 4.16 7.29 -20.41
N ALA A 266 3.73 8.42 -19.83
CA ALA A 266 3.63 9.67 -20.55
C ALA A 266 5.00 10.21 -21.00
N THR A 267 6.05 10.04 -20.18
CA THR A 267 7.43 10.40 -20.53
C THR A 267 7.91 9.62 -21.75
N ARG A 268 7.62 8.31 -21.80
CA ARG A 268 7.98 7.47 -22.96
C ARG A 268 7.30 7.96 -24.24
N LEU A 269 6.05 8.40 -24.16
CA LEU A 269 5.36 9.02 -25.30
C LEU A 269 6.02 10.34 -25.73
N VAL A 270 6.45 11.19 -24.78
CA VAL A 270 7.21 12.41 -25.10
C VAL A 270 8.52 12.06 -25.82
N LEU A 271 9.27 11.08 -25.31
CA LEU A 271 10.54 10.64 -25.89
C LEU A 271 10.39 9.99 -27.28
N ALA A 272 9.22 9.40 -27.56
CA ALA A 272 8.90 8.82 -28.86
C ALA A 272 8.48 9.87 -29.91
N THR A 273 8.38 11.14 -29.54
CA THR A 273 8.02 12.22 -30.49
C THR A 273 9.14 12.38 -31.51
N PRO A 274 8.85 12.34 -32.83
CA PRO A 274 9.85 12.58 -33.87
C PRO A 274 10.49 13.96 -33.72
N ASP A 275 11.78 14.07 -34.05
CA ASP A 275 12.54 15.32 -34.07
C ASP A 275 12.44 16.15 -32.76
N LEU A 276 12.39 15.45 -31.61
CA LEU A 276 12.32 16.09 -30.30
C LEU A 276 13.48 17.10 -30.12
N PRO A 277 13.20 18.38 -29.81
CA PRO A 277 14.24 19.40 -29.68
C PRO A 277 15.30 19.02 -28.64
N ALA A 278 16.58 19.21 -28.99
CA ALA A 278 17.71 18.80 -28.14
C ALA A 278 17.73 19.51 -26.77
N ASP A 279 17.26 20.76 -26.70
CA ASP A 279 17.12 21.54 -25.47
C ASP A 279 16.00 21.00 -24.56
N LEU A 280 14.89 20.55 -25.16
CA LEU A 280 13.81 19.87 -24.44
C LEU A 280 14.27 18.52 -23.90
N LEU A 281 14.98 17.72 -24.71
CA LEU A 281 15.53 16.44 -24.27
C LEU A 281 16.56 16.60 -23.13
N ALA A 282 17.42 17.62 -23.21
CA ALA A 282 18.33 17.96 -22.12
C ALA A 282 17.58 18.38 -20.85
N THR A 283 16.45 19.09 -21.00
CA THR A 283 15.56 19.47 -19.89
C THR A 283 14.92 18.25 -19.24
N ILE A 284 14.35 17.33 -20.04
CA ILE A 284 13.78 16.06 -19.58
C ILE A 284 14.78 15.29 -18.73
N ARG A 285 16.00 15.09 -19.25
CA ARG A 285 17.06 14.36 -18.54
C ARG A 285 17.43 15.04 -17.22
N ARG A 286 17.59 16.37 -17.21
CA ARG A 286 17.92 17.13 -15.99
C ARG A 286 16.81 17.02 -14.94
N ASP A 287 15.57 17.20 -15.37
CA ASP A 287 14.41 17.12 -14.49
C ASP A 287 14.30 15.72 -13.88
N MET A 288 14.40 14.65 -14.69
CA MET A 288 14.35 13.28 -14.21
C MET A 288 15.49 12.94 -13.22
N GLU A 289 16.70 13.46 -13.44
CA GLU A 289 17.81 13.30 -12.51
C GLU A 289 17.55 14.02 -11.17
N SER A 290 16.85 15.15 -11.21
CA SER A 290 16.57 15.98 -10.02
C SER A 290 15.42 15.50 -9.14
N LEU A 291 14.60 14.54 -9.58
CA LEU A 291 13.42 14.07 -8.84
C LEU A 291 13.76 13.33 -7.54
N GLY A 292 15.01 12.91 -7.35
CA GLY A 292 15.44 12.13 -6.20
C GLY A 292 14.91 10.69 -6.22
N PRO A 293 15.13 9.93 -5.13
CA PRO A 293 14.71 8.54 -5.04
C PRO A 293 13.18 8.40 -5.03
N THR A 294 12.72 7.28 -5.55
CA THR A 294 11.38 6.73 -5.36
C THR A 294 11.14 6.34 -3.89
N VAL A 295 9.91 5.93 -3.58
CA VAL A 295 9.52 5.47 -2.24
C VAL A 295 10.33 4.23 -1.85
N ALA A 296 10.93 4.23 -0.65
CA ALA A 296 11.65 3.06 -0.15
C ALA A 296 10.69 2.02 0.44
N VAL A 297 10.98 0.74 0.22
CA VAL A 297 10.20 -0.39 0.76
C VAL A 297 10.06 -0.34 2.30
N SER A 298 11.01 0.25 3.02
CA SER A 298 10.92 0.35 4.48
C SER A 298 10.04 1.49 4.99
N ASP A 299 9.72 2.48 4.16
CA ASP A 299 9.08 3.73 4.62
C ASP A 299 7.67 3.48 5.19
N GLY A 300 6.96 2.46 4.69
CA GLY A 300 5.60 2.15 5.10
C GLY A 300 5.51 1.35 6.40
N MET A 301 6.61 0.72 6.81
CA MET A 301 6.61 -0.27 7.89
C MET A 301 6.33 0.34 9.26
N ALA A 302 6.80 1.57 9.49
CA ALA A 302 6.49 2.29 10.71
C ALA A 302 4.98 2.58 10.83
N GLY A 303 4.35 3.00 9.73
CA GLY A 303 2.92 3.29 9.70
C GLY A 303 2.06 2.04 9.88
N GLU A 304 2.39 0.95 9.18
CA GLU A 304 1.70 -0.34 9.33
C GLU A 304 1.82 -0.89 10.75
N ARG A 305 2.96 -0.69 11.41
CA ARG A 305 3.14 -1.06 12.81
C ARG A 305 2.18 -0.29 13.71
N LEU A 306 2.14 1.04 13.57
CA LEU A 306 1.24 1.87 14.37
C LEU A 306 -0.23 1.47 14.15
N LEU A 307 -0.63 1.24 12.91
CA LEU A 307 -1.96 0.75 12.55
C LEU A 307 -2.28 -0.59 13.23
N GLY A 308 -1.38 -1.57 13.13
CA GLY A 308 -1.59 -2.90 13.71
C GLY A 308 -1.62 -2.89 15.24
N VAL A 309 -0.73 -2.13 15.87
CA VAL A 309 -0.66 -2.02 17.34
C VAL A 309 -1.86 -1.27 17.89
N ASP A 310 -2.27 -0.15 17.30
CA ASP A 310 -3.47 0.58 17.70
C ASP A 310 -4.72 -0.29 17.56
N MET A 311 -4.82 -1.06 16.47
CA MET A 311 -5.88 -2.06 16.26
C MET A 311 -6.01 -3.07 17.40
N VAL A 312 -4.89 -3.57 17.90
CA VAL A 312 -4.88 -4.48 19.06
C VAL A 312 -5.30 -3.74 20.33
N VAL A 313 -4.77 -2.54 20.59
CA VAL A 313 -5.14 -1.72 21.76
C VAL A 313 -6.62 -1.40 21.77
N GLY A 314 -7.15 -0.99 20.62
CA GLY A 314 -8.54 -0.63 20.48
C GLY A 314 -9.50 -1.82 20.60
N ALA A 315 -9.15 -2.98 20.04
CA ALA A 315 -9.90 -4.21 20.25
C ALA A 315 -9.87 -4.68 21.73
N ALA A 316 -8.78 -4.41 22.44
CA ALA A 316 -8.63 -4.78 23.84
C ALA A 316 -9.40 -3.86 24.81
N ARG A 317 -9.40 -2.54 24.54
CA ARG A 317 -9.81 -1.53 25.55
C ARG A 317 -10.80 -0.47 25.06
N ARG A 318 -10.83 -0.14 23.76
CA ARG A 318 -11.64 0.98 23.23
C ARG A 318 -12.90 0.54 22.49
N THR A 319 -13.06 -0.75 22.18
CA THR A 319 -14.26 -1.26 21.50
C THR A 319 -15.45 -1.34 22.44
N ALA A 320 -16.54 -0.63 22.08
CA ALA A 320 -17.80 -0.67 22.82
C ALA A 320 -18.40 -2.09 22.85
N GLY A 321 -19.08 -2.45 23.95
CA GLY A 321 -19.68 -3.78 24.12
C GLY A 321 -18.72 -4.86 24.65
N GLY A 322 -17.50 -4.49 25.05
CA GLY A 322 -16.54 -5.40 25.69
C GLY A 322 -16.20 -6.60 24.80
N ARG A 323 -16.29 -7.82 25.35
CA ARG A 323 -15.86 -9.05 24.64
C ARG A 323 -16.73 -9.37 23.40
N THR A 324 -18.02 -9.07 23.42
CA THR A 324 -18.89 -9.27 22.26
C THR A 324 -18.65 -8.21 21.19
N GLY A 325 -18.41 -6.97 21.63
CA GLY A 325 -17.99 -5.86 20.77
C GLY A 325 -16.74 -6.17 19.97
N ARG A 326 -15.66 -6.60 20.64
CA ARG A 326 -14.42 -6.98 19.94
C ARG A 326 -14.61 -8.19 19.02
N ALA A 327 -15.42 -9.19 19.41
CA ALA A 327 -15.69 -10.34 18.55
C ALA A 327 -16.39 -9.92 17.25
N LYS A 328 -17.32 -8.96 17.35
CA LYS A 328 -17.96 -8.35 16.18
C LYS A 328 -16.97 -7.55 15.32
N LEU A 329 -16.14 -6.69 15.94
CA LEU A 329 -15.11 -5.94 15.23
C LEU A 329 -14.21 -6.87 14.39
N PHE A 330 -13.72 -7.95 14.98
CA PHE A 330 -12.93 -8.96 14.26
C PHE A 330 -13.69 -9.66 13.14
N ALA A 331 -14.96 -10.00 13.35
CA ALA A 331 -15.81 -10.60 12.31
C ALA A 331 -15.96 -9.65 11.11
N ASP A 332 -16.21 -8.37 11.38
CA ASP A 332 -16.37 -7.33 10.35
C ASP A 332 -15.07 -7.10 9.56
N LEU A 333 -13.91 -7.13 10.23
CA LEU A 333 -12.60 -6.94 9.60
C LEU A 333 -12.12 -8.14 8.78
N THR A 334 -12.47 -9.36 9.20
CA THR A 334 -12.00 -10.60 8.55
C THR A 334 -12.98 -11.13 7.50
N GLY A 335 -14.19 -10.56 7.43
CA GLY A 335 -15.28 -11.07 6.59
C GLY A 335 -15.88 -12.41 7.06
N VAL A 336 -15.46 -12.92 8.23
CA VAL A 336 -15.94 -14.18 8.80
C VAL A 336 -17.16 -13.90 9.69
N ARG A 337 -18.35 -14.34 9.28
CA ARG A 337 -19.61 -14.13 10.02
C ARG A 337 -19.86 -15.19 11.09
N ILE A 338 -20.29 -14.74 12.28
CA ILE A 338 -20.89 -15.56 13.34
C ILE A 338 -22.25 -16.08 12.86
N THR A 339 -22.27 -17.20 12.13
CA THR A 339 -23.52 -17.92 11.87
C THR A 339 -23.37 -19.40 12.14
N SER A 340 -24.08 -19.85 13.17
CA SER A 340 -24.62 -21.21 13.36
C SER A 340 -24.09 -22.02 14.55
N THR A 341 -25.05 -22.32 15.42
CA THR A 341 -25.10 -23.30 16.51
C THR A 341 -24.93 -24.73 16.01
N SER A 342 -23.71 -25.29 16.07
CA SER A 342 -23.52 -26.74 16.19
C SER A 342 -22.30 -27.04 17.06
N GLY A 343 -22.52 -27.84 18.11
CA GLY A 343 -21.51 -28.19 19.09
C GLY A 343 -20.53 -29.21 18.54
N ILE A 344 -19.24 -28.99 18.84
CA ILE A 344 -18.04 -29.87 18.67
C ILE A 344 -16.95 -29.29 17.73
N SER A 345 -17.23 -28.32 16.85
CA SER A 345 -16.18 -27.54 16.14
C SER A 345 -15.66 -26.31 16.91
N ARG A 346 -16.09 -26.11 18.16
CA ARG A 346 -15.85 -24.91 18.98
C ARG A 346 -14.56 -24.84 19.80
N ILE A 347 -13.70 -25.86 19.75
CA ILE A 347 -12.48 -25.88 20.58
C ILE A 347 -11.21 -25.48 19.78
N GLY A 348 -11.33 -25.24 18.46
CA GLY A 348 -10.18 -24.88 17.60
C GLY A 348 -10.39 -23.74 16.59
N GLY A 349 -11.58 -23.11 16.50
CA GLY A 349 -11.91 -22.05 15.52
C GLY A 349 -11.88 -20.63 16.12
N GLY A 350 -11.56 -19.61 15.32
CA GLY A 350 -11.28 -18.21 15.69
C GLY A 350 -12.17 -17.51 16.71
N GLU A 351 -13.48 -17.71 16.62
CA GLU A 351 -14.45 -16.76 17.16
C GLU A 351 -14.72 -16.85 18.67
N PRO A 352 -14.78 -18.03 19.32
CA PRO A 352 -15.03 -18.12 20.75
C PRO A 352 -13.84 -17.64 21.60
N VAL A 353 -12.61 -17.65 21.07
CA VAL A 353 -11.41 -17.15 21.78
C VAL A 353 -11.56 -15.66 22.11
N LEU A 354 -12.16 -14.90 21.20
CA LEU A 354 -12.49 -13.48 21.40
C LEU A 354 -13.60 -13.26 22.44
N LEU A 355 -14.22 -14.30 22.99
CA LEU A 355 -15.16 -14.20 24.10
C LEU A 355 -14.52 -14.55 25.47
N THR A 356 -13.24 -14.94 25.48
CA THR A 356 -12.51 -15.38 26.68
C THR A 356 -11.53 -14.33 27.21
N SER A 357 -11.03 -14.50 28.43
CA SER A 357 -9.91 -13.71 28.97
C SER A 357 -8.65 -14.00 28.16
N LEU A 358 -7.97 -12.91 27.78
CA LEU A 358 -6.77 -12.88 26.94
C LEU A 358 -5.69 -12.03 27.62
N ASP A 359 -4.44 -12.32 27.27
CA ASP A 359 -3.29 -11.52 27.65
C ASP A 359 -2.89 -10.61 26.48
N TRP A 360 -3.43 -9.40 26.49
CA TRP A 360 -3.19 -8.43 25.40
C TRP A 360 -1.74 -7.94 25.35
N ASN A 361 -0.99 -7.98 26.45
CA ASN A 361 0.43 -7.66 26.42
C ASN A 361 1.19 -8.67 25.56
N LEU A 362 0.88 -9.96 25.70
CA LEU A 362 1.46 -11.01 24.86
C LEU A 362 1.09 -10.85 23.38
N VAL A 363 -0.15 -10.46 23.08
CA VAL A 363 -0.57 -10.18 21.70
C VAL A 363 0.25 -9.03 21.12
N LEU A 364 0.36 -7.92 21.86
CA LEU A 364 1.10 -6.73 21.47
C LEU A 364 2.62 -7.00 21.29
N GLU A 365 3.23 -7.76 22.21
CA GLU A 365 4.65 -8.16 22.11
C GLU A 365 4.91 -8.95 20.83
N ARG A 366 4.02 -9.89 20.47
CA ARG A 366 4.14 -10.65 19.21
C ARG A 366 3.95 -9.76 17.99
N PHE A 367 3.08 -8.76 18.07
CA PHE A 367 2.90 -7.77 17.00
C PHE A 367 4.17 -6.97 16.76
N ASN A 368 4.79 -6.45 17.82
CA ASN A 368 6.03 -5.70 17.68
C ASN A 368 7.16 -6.55 17.11
N LEU A 369 7.33 -7.80 17.59
CA LEU A 369 8.35 -8.72 17.06
C LEU A 369 8.13 -9.00 15.57
N PHE A 370 6.88 -9.25 15.15
CA PHE A 370 6.58 -9.44 13.74
C PHE A 370 6.95 -8.21 12.90
N HIS A 371 6.62 -7.01 13.37
CA HIS A 371 6.96 -5.78 12.66
C HIS A 371 8.47 -5.50 12.66
N ASP A 372 9.21 -5.87 13.72
CA ASP A 372 10.68 -5.80 13.74
C ASP A 372 11.28 -6.72 12.67
N ASP A 373 10.82 -7.97 12.59
CA ASP A 373 11.28 -8.94 11.59
C ASP A 373 10.92 -8.50 10.16
N ALA A 374 9.69 -7.99 9.96
CA ALA A 374 9.23 -7.51 8.67
C ALA A 374 9.99 -6.25 8.23
N GLU A 375 10.22 -5.30 9.13
CA GLU A 375 10.98 -4.08 8.85
C GLU A 375 12.46 -4.39 8.56
N ALA A 376 13.05 -5.36 9.28
CA ALA A 376 14.39 -5.87 8.98
C ALA A 376 14.47 -6.52 7.60
N ALA A 377 13.46 -7.32 7.22
CA ALA A 377 13.36 -7.89 5.88
C ALA A 377 13.28 -6.80 4.80
N CYS A 378 12.42 -5.79 4.98
CA CYS A 378 12.26 -4.68 4.03
C CYS A 378 13.50 -3.79 3.87
N ARG A 379 14.41 -3.79 4.85
CA ARG A 379 15.67 -3.01 4.81
C ARG A 379 16.83 -3.71 4.10
N LEU A 380 16.66 -4.98 3.71
CA LEU A 380 17.71 -5.68 2.96
C LEU A 380 17.97 -4.99 1.61
N PRO A 381 19.24 -4.94 1.16
CA PRO A 381 19.65 -4.09 0.05
C PRO A 381 19.05 -4.54 -1.29
N THR A 382 19.02 -5.85 -1.54
CA THR A 382 18.56 -6.42 -2.81
C THR A 382 17.10 -6.84 -2.74
N HIS A 383 16.39 -6.80 -3.88
CA HIS A 383 15.02 -7.31 -3.94
C HIS A 383 14.93 -8.79 -3.57
N GLN A 384 15.90 -9.59 -4.01
CA GLN A 384 15.94 -11.04 -3.75
C GLN A 384 16.06 -11.34 -2.25
N ASP A 385 16.94 -10.62 -1.54
CA ASP A 385 17.11 -10.78 -0.10
C ASP A 385 15.85 -10.33 0.66
N ARG A 386 15.25 -9.19 0.27
CA ARG A 386 13.98 -8.72 0.84
C ARG A 386 12.87 -9.78 0.69
N LYS A 387 12.70 -10.32 -0.52
CA LYS A 387 11.67 -11.33 -0.83
C LYS A 387 11.91 -12.61 -0.05
N ALA A 388 13.13 -13.15 -0.04
CA ALA A 388 13.45 -14.37 0.69
C ALA A 388 13.22 -14.22 2.21
N ALA A 389 13.58 -13.08 2.79
CA ALA A 389 13.35 -12.80 4.21
C ALA A 389 11.84 -12.66 4.52
N ALA A 390 11.08 -11.95 3.68
CA ALA A 390 9.64 -11.80 3.85
C ALA A 390 8.87 -13.12 3.66
N ASP A 391 9.28 -13.95 2.71
CA ASP A 391 8.72 -15.28 2.51
C ASP A 391 8.98 -16.17 3.73
N LYS A 392 10.16 -16.07 4.35
CA LYS A 392 10.47 -16.78 5.60
C LYS A 392 9.57 -16.33 6.74
N VAL A 393 9.39 -15.01 6.93
CA VAL A 393 8.49 -14.44 7.95
C VAL A 393 7.04 -14.93 7.72
N THR A 394 6.58 -14.92 6.48
CA THR A 394 5.22 -15.35 6.12
C THR A 394 5.03 -16.86 6.26
N ALA A 395 6.02 -17.67 5.87
CA ALA A 395 5.98 -19.13 5.99
C ALA A 395 5.95 -19.59 7.45
N ASP A 396 6.77 -18.97 8.31
CA ASP A 396 6.74 -19.23 9.76
C ASP A 396 5.35 -18.96 10.34
N LEU A 397 4.75 -17.82 9.99
CA LEU A 397 3.43 -17.44 10.45
C LEU A 397 2.30 -18.33 9.91
N ARG A 398 2.38 -18.76 8.64
CA ARG A 398 1.47 -19.76 8.06
C ARG A 398 1.59 -21.10 8.77
N SER A 399 2.80 -21.52 9.14
CA SER A 399 3.02 -22.78 9.86
C SER A 399 2.38 -22.75 11.26
N ARG A 400 2.42 -21.60 11.94
CA ARG A 400 1.80 -21.38 13.26
C ARG A 400 0.27 -21.33 13.21
N THR A 401 -0.29 -20.83 12.11
CA THR A 401 -1.74 -20.69 11.90
C THR A 401 -2.40 -21.88 11.21
N ALA A 402 -1.63 -22.80 10.65
CA ALA A 402 -2.12 -24.01 9.99
C ALA A 402 -3.09 -24.78 10.90
N ALA A 403 -4.32 -24.98 10.41
CA ALA A 403 -5.35 -25.69 11.15
C ALA A 403 -4.90 -27.14 11.42
N ARG A 404 -4.81 -27.49 12.71
CA ARG A 404 -4.70 -28.89 13.13
C ARG A 404 -6.09 -29.52 13.02
N SER A 405 -6.46 -29.97 11.82
CA SER A 405 -7.75 -30.62 11.58
C SER A 405 -7.72 -32.11 11.93
N GLY A 406 -8.90 -32.69 12.18
CA GLY A 406 -9.08 -34.11 12.46
C GLY A 406 -8.91 -34.52 13.93
N TRP A 407 -9.19 -35.79 14.21
CA TRP A 407 -9.07 -36.41 15.55
C TRP A 407 -7.62 -36.84 15.83
N THR A 408 -6.70 -35.88 15.76
CA THR A 408 -5.28 -36.12 16.06
C THR A 408 -4.98 -35.78 17.51
N TRP A 409 -4.01 -36.46 18.13
CA TRP A 409 -3.54 -36.13 19.48
C TRP A 409 -3.08 -34.67 19.59
N ALA A 410 -2.51 -34.14 18.51
CA ALA A 410 -2.15 -32.73 18.40
C ALA A 410 -3.39 -31.82 18.48
N ALA A 411 -4.46 -32.09 17.73
CA ALA A 411 -5.70 -31.31 17.77
C ALA A 411 -6.41 -31.39 19.13
N ILE A 412 -6.39 -32.56 19.79
CA ILE A 412 -6.97 -32.74 21.13
C ILE A 412 -6.18 -31.93 22.18
N GLY A 413 -4.85 -32.06 22.19
CA GLY A 413 -3.99 -31.32 23.12
C GLY A 413 -4.10 -29.81 22.92
N ASP A 414 -4.18 -29.39 21.67
CA ASP A 414 -4.35 -28.00 21.26
C ASP A 414 -5.70 -27.40 21.71
N GLY A 415 -6.75 -28.19 21.64
CA GLY A 415 -8.05 -27.84 22.18
C GLY A 415 -8.08 -27.73 23.70
N PHE A 416 -7.44 -28.69 24.37
CA PHE A 416 -7.26 -28.66 25.83
C PHE A 416 -6.49 -27.42 26.29
N LEU A 417 -5.37 -27.09 25.64
CA LEU A 417 -4.59 -25.89 25.93
C LEU A 417 -5.37 -24.61 25.69
N SER A 418 -6.23 -24.57 24.67
CA SER A 418 -7.11 -23.42 24.41
C SER A 418 -8.10 -23.18 25.56
N VAL A 419 -8.57 -24.23 26.23
CA VAL A 419 -9.43 -24.10 27.42
C VAL A 419 -8.60 -23.71 28.66
N CYS A 420 -7.45 -24.34 28.87
CA CYS A 420 -6.71 -24.26 30.12
C CYS A 420 -5.67 -23.12 30.20
N SER A 421 -5.18 -22.60 29.06
CA SER A 421 -4.09 -21.63 29.01
C SER A 421 -4.51 -20.33 28.35
N ARG A 422 -4.48 -19.24 29.12
CA ARG A 422 -4.67 -17.88 28.59
C ARG A 422 -3.57 -17.49 27.61
N GLY A 423 -2.31 -17.86 27.91
CA GLY A 423 -1.18 -17.60 27.03
C GLY A 423 -1.38 -18.24 25.66
N HIS A 424 -1.73 -19.53 25.64
CA HIS A 424 -1.98 -20.28 24.39
C HIS A 424 -3.08 -19.64 23.54
N ARG A 425 -4.20 -19.21 24.17
CA ARG A 425 -5.27 -18.49 23.47
C ARG A 425 -4.82 -17.15 22.88
N SER A 426 -3.95 -16.45 23.61
CA SER A 426 -3.46 -15.13 23.21
C SER A 426 -2.46 -15.24 22.06
N GLU A 427 -1.54 -16.22 22.10
CA GLU A 427 -0.64 -16.54 20.99
C GLU A 427 -1.41 -16.94 19.73
N ARG A 428 -2.41 -17.81 19.90
CA ARG A 428 -3.33 -18.22 18.83
C ARG A 428 -4.03 -17.06 18.15
N LEU A 429 -4.52 -16.10 18.96
CA LEU A 429 -5.16 -14.91 18.44
C LEU A 429 -4.15 -14.04 17.70
N ALA A 430 -2.98 -13.79 18.29
CA ALA A 430 -1.92 -13.00 17.69
C ALA A 430 -1.48 -13.56 16.34
N ASP A 431 -1.21 -14.86 16.26
CA ASP A 431 -0.74 -15.51 15.03
C ASP A 431 -1.78 -15.42 13.91
N ARG A 432 -3.07 -15.62 14.23
CA ARG A 432 -4.15 -15.45 13.24
C ARG A 432 -4.27 -14.01 12.76
N PHE A 433 -4.13 -13.07 13.68
CA PHE A 433 -4.28 -11.67 13.36
C PHE A 433 -3.12 -11.17 12.50
N LEU A 434 -1.90 -11.56 12.88
CA LEU A 434 -0.71 -11.32 12.09
C LEU A 434 -0.80 -12.00 10.72
N ALA A 435 -1.31 -13.24 10.61
CA ALA A 435 -1.39 -13.92 9.31
C ALA A 435 -2.29 -13.18 8.32
N LEU A 436 -3.36 -12.55 8.80
CA LEU A 436 -4.23 -11.69 8.01
C LEU A 436 -3.48 -10.44 7.51
N LEU A 437 -2.70 -9.79 8.40
CA LEU A 437 -1.97 -8.57 8.07
C LEU A 437 -0.72 -8.83 7.21
N ALA A 438 0.00 -9.93 7.45
CA ALA A 438 1.26 -10.26 6.78
C ALA A 438 1.09 -10.48 5.26
N ALA A 439 0.02 -11.17 4.86
CA ALA A 439 -0.26 -11.41 3.44
C ALA A 439 -0.49 -10.09 2.66
N ARG A 440 -1.03 -9.07 3.33
CA ARG A 440 -1.22 -7.72 2.79
C ARG A 440 0.07 -6.89 2.84
N ASN A 441 0.83 -7.00 3.92
CA ASN A 441 1.90 -6.06 4.25
C ASN A 441 3.27 -6.42 3.65
N LEU A 442 3.46 -7.61 3.07
CA LEU A 442 4.74 -8.02 2.48
C LEU A 442 4.70 -8.21 0.96
N THR A 443 3.51 -8.21 0.36
CA THR A 443 3.34 -8.40 -1.10
C THR A 443 3.53 -7.12 -1.91
N TRP A 444 3.56 -5.95 -1.26
CA TRP A 444 3.73 -4.67 -1.95
C TRP A 444 5.19 -4.33 -2.30
N MET A 445 6.18 -5.05 -1.76
CA MET A 445 7.59 -4.85 -2.09
C MET A 445 7.86 -5.04 -3.59
N ASP A 446 7.14 -5.98 -4.21
CA ASP A 446 7.16 -6.22 -5.64
C ASP A 446 6.68 -4.97 -6.41
N ALA A 447 5.63 -4.30 -5.93
CA ALA A 447 5.12 -3.06 -6.53
C ALA A 447 6.10 -1.88 -6.41
N SER A 448 6.79 -1.74 -5.26
CA SER A 448 7.84 -0.73 -5.09
C SER A 448 9.03 -1.00 -6.02
N THR A 449 9.51 -2.24 -6.07
CA THR A 449 10.60 -2.64 -6.98
C THR A 449 10.22 -2.46 -8.44
N HIS A 450 8.96 -2.74 -8.80
CA HIS A 450 8.40 -2.47 -10.13
C HIS A 450 8.43 -0.98 -10.48
N GLY A 451 8.04 -0.11 -9.54
CA GLY A 451 8.12 1.34 -9.71
C GLY A 451 9.56 1.82 -9.95
N ASP A 452 10.53 1.27 -9.20
CA ASP A 452 11.95 1.56 -9.38
C ASP A 452 12.44 1.15 -10.77
N ALA A 453 12.06 -0.07 -11.21
CA ALA A 453 12.40 -0.58 -12.53
C ALA A 453 11.81 0.31 -13.62
N GLN A 454 10.52 0.67 -13.52
CA GLN A 454 9.86 1.55 -14.48
C GLN A 454 10.56 2.91 -14.60
N PHE A 455 10.90 3.54 -13.47
CA PHE A 455 11.57 4.84 -13.46
C PHE A 455 13.00 4.76 -14.03
N ALA A 456 13.78 3.75 -13.63
CA ALA A 456 15.13 3.54 -14.13
C ALA A 456 15.18 3.21 -15.64
N LEU A 457 14.22 2.42 -16.14
CA LEU A 457 14.05 2.16 -17.57
C LEU A 457 13.69 3.44 -18.34
N THR A 458 12.79 4.28 -17.80
CA THR A 458 12.43 5.56 -18.44
C THR A 458 13.62 6.53 -18.46
N LYS A 459 14.43 6.60 -17.39
CA LYS A 459 15.69 7.37 -17.38
C LYS A 459 16.67 6.85 -18.44
N THR A 460 16.78 5.53 -18.57
CA THR A 460 17.62 4.88 -19.58
C THR A 460 17.13 5.21 -21.00
N ALA A 461 15.82 5.23 -21.22
CA ALA A 461 15.22 5.62 -22.49
C ALA A 461 15.53 7.09 -22.84
N ALA A 462 15.47 8.00 -21.87
CA ALA A 462 15.85 9.40 -22.07
C ALA A 462 17.34 9.55 -22.42
N ALA A 463 18.22 8.73 -21.82
CA ALA A 463 19.64 8.70 -22.16
C ALA A 463 19.90 8.15 -23.57
N LEU A 464 19.19 7.09 -23.96
CA LEU A 464 19.25 6.53 -25.32
C LEU A 464 18.73 7.51 -26.37
N ALA A 465 17.65 8.23 -26.08
CA ALA A 465 17.15 9.31 -26.94
C ALA A 465 18.20 10.42 -27.11
N ALA A 466 18.91 10.81 -26.04
CA ALA A 466 19.96 11.83 -26.13
C ALA A 466 21.18 11.34 -26.91
N TRP A 467 21.55 10.06 -26.74
CA TRP A 467 22.59 9.41 -27.53
C TRP A 467 22.27 9.43 -29.03
N HIS A 468 21.01 9.16 -29.37
CA HIS A 468 20.51 9.18 -30.74
C HIS A 468 20.54 10.60 -31.32
N ALA A 469 20.03 11.59 -30.58
CA ALA A 469 19.98 12.98 -31.01
C ALA A 469 21.37 13.61 -31.24
N ASP A 470 22.38 13.21 -30.46
CA ASP A 470 23.75 13.70 -30.61
C ASP A 470 24.49 13.07 -31.82
N ARG A 471 23.88 12.11 -32.53
CA ARG A 471 24.52 11.40 -33.64
C ARG A 471 24.06 11.88 -35.00
N GLY A 472 25.03 11.95 -35.92
CA GLY A 472 24.76 12.20 -37.33
C GLY A 472 24.17 10.97 -38.03
N PRO A 473 23.55 11.15 -39.21
CA PRO A 473 22.87 10.10 -39.96
C PRO A 473 23.76 8.92 -40.38
N ASP A 474 25.08 9.12 -40.42
CA ASP A 474 26.05 8.09 -40.80
C ASP A 474 26.55 7.23 -39.62
N SER A 475 26.09 7.51 -38.38
CA SER A 475 26.45 6.76 -37.18
C SER A 475 25.34 5.79 -36.76
N PRO A 476 25.67 4.65 -36.12
CA PRO A 476 24.65 3.77 -35.56
C PRO A 476 23.73 4.54 -34.60
N PRO A 477 22.40 4.46 -34.76
CA PRO A 477 21.44 5.30 -34.03
C PRO A 477 21.49 5.06 -32.51
N TYR A 478 21.80 3.84 -32.09
CA TYR A 478 21.82 3.41 -30.69
C TYR A 478 23.13 2.70 -30.36
N PRO A 479 23.57 2.73 -29.08
CA PRO A 479 24.83 2.11 -28.66
C PRO A 479 24.80 0.59 -28.85
N GLU A 480 25.98 -0.04 -28.84
CA GLU A 480 26.02 -1.51 -28.86
C GLU A 480 25.67 -2.08 -27.49
N ARG A 481 26.03 -1.33 -26.43
CA ARG A 481 25.85 -1.73 -25.03
C ARG A 481 25.44 -0.53 -24.19
N LEU A 482 24.73 -0.77 -23.08
CA LEU A 482 24.37 0.30 -22.15
C LEU A 482 25.58 0.97 -21.49
N ASP A 483 26.73 0.26 -21.41
CA ASP A 483 28.01 0.79 -20.94
C ASP A 483 28.44 2.05 -21.72
N ASP A 484 28.12 2.12 -23.01
CA ASP A 484 28.52 3.22 -23.89
C ASP A 484 27.83 4.55 -23.51
N LEU A 485 26.71 4.50 -22.77
CA LEU A 485 26.01 5.68 -22.27
C LEU A 485 26.78 6.38 -21.13
N VAL A 486 27.78 5.74 -20.54
CA VAL A 486 28.53 6.23 -19.38
C VAL A 486 29.85 6.88 -19.81
N PRO A 487 30.30 7.99 -19.19
CA PRO A 487 29.63 8.78 -18.14
C PRO A 487 28.76 9.93 -18.69
N ARG A 488 28.72 10.12 -20.01
CA ARG A 488 28.13 11.32 -20.64
C ARG A 488 26.61 11.40 -20.47
N TYR A 489 25.91 10.27 -20.62
CA TYR A 489 24.45 10.23 -20.61
C TYR A 489 23.88 9.71 -19.30
N LEU A 490 24.59 8.77 -18.65
CA LEU A 490 24.27 8.19 -17.35
C LEU A 490 25.51 8.18 -16.45
N ALA A 491 25.32 8.30 -15.14
CA ALA A 491 26.40 8.27 -14.16
C ALA A 491 27.03 6.88 -13.99
N ALA A 492 26.23 5.82 -14.16
CA ALA A 492 26.63 4.43 -14.09
C ALA A 492 25.74 3.59 -15.01
N VAL A 493 26.17 2.36 -15.30
CA VAL A 493 25.37 1.41 -16.07
C VAL A 493 24.08 1.10 -15.31
N PRO A 494 22.90 1.28 -15.91
CA PRO A 494 21.65 1.09 -15.20
C PRO A 494 21.40 -0.40 -14.94
N VAL A 495 20.96 -0.69 -13.71
CA VAL A 495 20.73 -2.05 -13.22
C VAL A 495 19.25 -2.30 -12.97
N ASP A 496 18.84 -3.54 -13.17
CA ASP A 496 17.52 -4.06 -12.86
C ASP A 496 17.37 -4.28 -11.35
N PRO A 497 16.45 -3.57 -10.67
CA PRO A 497 16.29 -3.68 -9.23
C PRO A 497 15.73 -5.04 -8.77
N PHE A 498 15.22 -5.89 -9.67
CA PHE A 498 14.83 -7.26 -9.34
C PHE A 498 16.01 -8.24 -9.27
N THR A 499 17.11 -7.96 -9.98
CA THR A 499 18.23 -8.90 -10.13
C THR A 499 19.61 -8.34 -9.80
N ASP A 500 19.73 -7.03 -9.61
CA ASP A 500 20.98 -6.28 -9.42
C ASP A 500 22.00 -6.47 -10.57
N LYS A 501 21.51 -6.86 -11.75
CA LYS A 501 22.29 -7.01 -12.98
C LYS A 501 21.96 -5.88 -13.95
N PRO A 502 22.81 -5.57 -14.94
CA PRO A 502 22.44 -4.61 -15.99
C PRO A 502 21.11 -4.97 -16.64
N PHE A 503 20.31 -3.96 -17.02
CA PHE A 503 19.08 -4.20 -17.77
C PHE A 503 19.33 -4.99 -19.05
N ILE A 504 18.33 -5.78 -19.45
CA ILE A 504 18.34 -6.47 -20.73
C ILE A 504 18.22 -5.41 -21.82
N TYR A 505 19.16 -5.39 -22.75
CA TYR A 505 19.21 -4.42 -23.84
C TYR A 505 19.42 -5.10 -25.18
N GLU A 506 18.54 -4.79 -26.12
CA GLU A 506 18.60 -5.31 -27.49
C GLU A 506 18.32 -4.18 -28.48
N ARG A 507 19.19 -4.02 -29.47
CA ARG A 507 18.88 -3.22 -30.66
C ARG A 507 17.85 -3.99 -31.49
N ARG A 508 16.75 -3.35 -31.87
CA ARG A 508 15.65 -3.98 -32.60
C ARG A 508 15.13 -3.07 -33.71
N GLY A 509 15.36 -3.48 -34.96
CA GLY A 509 14.97 -2.70 -36.14
C GLY A 509 15.62 -1.31 -36.14
N ASP A 510 14.79 -0.27 -36.26
CA ASP A 510 15.15 1.14 -36.19
C ASP A 510 15.25 1.68 -34.75
N GLY A 511 15.08 0.82 -33.75
CA GLY A 511 15.01 1.19 -32.35
C GLY A 511 15.67 0.18 -31.41
N TYR A 512 15.07 0.01 -30.24
CA TYR A 512 15.60 -0.84 -29.19
C TYR A 512 14.52 -1.35 -28.24
N LEU A 513 14.90 -2.37 -27.47
CA LEU A 513 14.21 -2.84 -26.29
C LEU A 513 15.15 -2.71 -25.08
N VAL A 514 14.66 -2.12 -23.99
CA VAL A 514 15.27 -2.25 -22.66
C VAL A 514 14.23 -2.90 -21.74
N ALA A 515 14.62 -3.92 -20.99
CA ALA A 515 13.71 -4.65 -20.10
C ALA A 515 14.32 -4.98 -18.74
N SER A 516 13.44 -5.07 -17.75
CA SER A 516 13.66 -5.71 -16.45
C SER A 516 12.84 -7.00 -16.40
N VAL A 517 13.35 -8.01 -15.70
CA VAL A 517 12.71 -9.34 -15.60
C VAL A 517 11.42 -9.35 -14.78
N GLY A 518 11.12 -8.25 -14.08
CA GLY A 518 9.88 -8.14 -13.32
C GLY A 518 9.78 -9.10 -12.12
N MET A 519 8.55 -9.29 -11.65
CA MET A 519 8.25 -9.84 -10.32
C MET A 519 8.59 -11.32 -10.13
N ASN A 520 8.66 -12.10 -11.21
CA ASN A 520 9.01 -13.53 -11.15
C ASN A 520 10.53 -13.77 -11.22
N GLY A 521 11.33 -12.73 -11.52
CA GLY A 521 12.78 -12.83 -11.61
C GLY A 521 13.29 -13.55 -12.86
N VAL A 522 12.44 -13.79 -13.86
CA VAL A 522 12.77 -14.52 -15.10
C VAL A 522 12.43 -13.64 -16.29
N TYR A 523 13.31 -13.58 -17.29
CA TYR A 523 12.99 -12.87 -18.53
C TYR A 523 12.05 -13.72 -19.38
N ASP A 524 10.80 -13.28 -19.55
CA ASP A 524 9.76 -13.98 -20.30
C ASP A 524 9.69 -13.52 -21.77
N GLY A 525 10.81 -13.04 -22.30
CA GLY A 525 10.96 -12.67 -23.70
C GLY A 525 10.43 -11.27 -24.04
N GLY A 526 10.07 -10.46 -23.04
CA GLY A 526 9.59 -9.09 -23.20
C GLY A 526 8.07 -8.98 -23.30
N ASP A 527 7.32 -9.84 -22.62
CA ASP A 527 5.86 -9.73 -22.49
C ASP A 527 5.52 -8.70 -21.42
N ASP A 528 4.90 -7.58 -21.80
CA ASP A 528 4.60 -6.50 -20.86
C ASP A 528 3.19 -6.64 -20.24
N MET A 529 3.00 -6.11 -19.02
CA MET A 529 1.70 -6.19 -18.33
C MET A 529 0.55 -5.51 -19.08
N SER A 530 0.81 -4.58 -19.99
CA SER A 530 -0.27 -3.92 -20.73
C SER A 530 -0.87 -4.80 -21.83
N GLY A 531 -0.15 -5.85 -22.24
CA GLY A 531 -0.50 -6.73 -23.36
C GLY A 531 -0.28 -6.09 -24.73
N TRP A 532 0.35 -4.92 -24.79
CA TRP A 532 0.66 -4.24 -26.05
C TRP A 532 2.02 -4.64 -26.61
N ILE A 533 2.91 -5.17 -25.79
CA ILE A 533 4.22 -5.69 -26.16
C ILE A 533 4.24 -7.17 -25.79
N VAL A 534 4.41 -8.02 -26.81
CA VAL A 534 4.51 -9.47 -26.65
C VAL A 534 5.76 -9.93 -27.40
N ARG A 535 6.60 -10.73 -26.74
CA ARG A 535 7.93 -11.14 -27.16
C ARG A 535 8.83 -9.96 -27.52
N GLY A 536 8.64 -8.85 -26.81
CA GLY A 536 9.37 -7.59 -27.02
C GLY A 536 8.95 -6.82 -28.27
N GLU A 537 7.85 -7.18 -28.94
CA GLU A 537 7.34 -6.46 -30.11
C GLU A 537 5.93 -5.92 -29.88
N TRP A 538 5.70 -4.73 -30.44
CA TRP A 538 4.39 -4.09 -30.43
C TRP A 538 3.35 -4.92 -31.20
N GLN A 539 2.19 -5.08 -30.58
CA GLN A 539 1.04 -5.78 -31.16
C GLN A 539 0.04 -4.78 -31.72
N GLU A 540 -0.67 -5.16 -32.79
CA GLU A 540 -1.76 -4.37 -33.37
C GLU A 540 -2.97 -4.28 -32.43
N ARG A 541 -3.17 -5.29 -31.59
CA ARG A 541 -4.26 -5.37 -30.60
C ARG A 541 -3.71 -5.85 -29.27
N LYS A 542 -4.35 -5.41 -28.19
CA LYS A 542 -4.00 -5.83 -26.83
C LYS A 542 -4.18 -7.35 -26.70
N GLN A 543 -3.14 -8.01 -26.23
CA GLN A 543 -3.13 -9.45 -25.96
C GLN A 543 -3.45 -9.72 -24.49
N ASP A 544 -3.95 -10.92 -24.22
CA ASP A 544 -4.06 -11.44 -22.86
C ASP A 544 -2.70 -12.02 -22.45
N VAL A 545 -2.18 -11.56 -21.31
CA VAL A 545 -0.83 -11.87 -20.82
C VAL A 545 -0.91 -12.27 -19.36
N ASP A 546 -0.07 -13.21 -18.92
CA ASP A 546 -0.01 -13.55 -17.49
C ASP A 546 0.74 -12.45 -16.73
N HIS A 547 0.00 -11.65 -15.95
CA HIS A 547 0.57 -10.56 -15.16
C HIS A 547 1.62 -11.04 -14.15
N ARG A 548 1.64 -12.34 -13.79
CA ARG A 548 2.63 -12.90 -12.85
C ARG A 548 3.99 -13.16 -13.48
N SER A 549 4.06 -13.28 -14.81
CA SER A 549 5.28 -13.49 -15.58
C SER A 549 5.55 -12.36 -16.56
N ALA A 550 5.02 -11.17 -16.28
CA ALA A 550 5.20 -10.02 -17.14
C ALA A 550 6.53 -9.31 -16.81
N ASP A 551 7.29 -9.02 -17.86
CA ASP A 551 8.47 -8.18 -17.83
C ASP A 551 8.09 -6.70 -17.72
N VAL A 552 9.03 -5.87 -17.29
CA VAL A 552 8.91 -4.41 -17.35
C VAL A 552 9.68 -3.93 -18.57
N VAL A 553 8.96 -3.52 -19.62
CA VAL A 553 9.55 -3.31 -20.95
C VAL A 553 9.43 -1.85 -21.41
N VAL A 554 10.49 -1.35 -22.05
CA VAL A 554 10.46 -0.16 -22.90
C VAL A 554 10.88 -0.57 -24.31
N ARG A 555 9.92 -0.54 -25.25
CA ARG A 555 10.15 -0.80 -26.68
C ARG A 555 9.98 0.49 -27.47
N MET A 556 11.06 0.95 -28.10
CA MET A 556 11.11 2.13 -28.96
C MET A 556 11.51 1.76 -30.39
N PRO A 557 10.97 2.40 -31.44
CA PRO A 557 9.96 3.46 -31.38
C PRO A 557 8.60 2.93 -30.95
N ILE A 558 7.74 3.85 -30.50
CA ILE A 558 6.33 3.57 -30.23
C ILE A 558 5.58 3.75 -31.55
N PRO A 559 4.88 2.73 -32.08
CA PRO A 559 4.20 2.84 -33.36
C PRO A 559 3.05 3.86 -33.27
N PRO A 560 2.82 4.65 -34.32
CA PRO A 560 1.65 5.51 -34.38
C PRO A 560 0.39 4.64 -34.40
N ARG A 561 -0.63 5.05 -33.65
CA ARG A 561 -1.90 4.32 -33.57
C ARG A 561 -3.04 5.22 -33.98
N LYS A 562 -3.94 4.74 -34.83
CA LYS A 562 -5.19 5.47 -35.15
C LYS A 562 -6.23 5.17 -34.08
N PRO A 563 -7.21 6.08 -33.83
CA PRO A 563 -8.27 5.84 -32.85
C PRO A 563 -9.02 4.52 -33.01
N ALA A 564 -9.17 4.01 -34.24
CA ALA A 564 -9.83 2.74 -34.51
C ALA A 564 -9.00 1.49 -34.11
N ASP A 565 -7.69 1.66 -33.91
CA ASP A 565 -6.74 0.61 -33.53
C ASP A 565 -6.38 0.67 -32.03
N ARG A 566 -6.93 1.67 -31.30
CA ARG A 566 -6.61 1.98 -29.90
C ARG A 566 -7.52 1.28 -28.91
#